data_AF-A0A2V9IKK4-F1
#
_entry.id   AF-A0A2V9IKK4-F1
#
_cell.length_a   1.000
_cell.length_b   1.000
_cell.length_c   1.000
_cell.angle_alpha   90.00
_cell.angle_beta   90.00
_cell.angle_gamma   90.00
#
_symmetry.space_group_name_H-M   'P 1'
#
loop_
_entity.id
_entity.type
_entity.pdbx_description
1 polymer ?
#
loop_
_entity_poly.entity_id
_entity_poly.type
_entity_poly.pdbx_seq_one_letter_code
_entity_poly.pdbx_strand_id
1 'polypeptide(L)'
;MFLSLVLLFALANSVLLPAVYRLEEIVLLLLAVFEGSQHVRFLLLFVPVFAPLLATSLARWIPGYQPTKDKYALNAVLITLTLAGLALLFPARRDLERMLVEKVPERALQFLRQHPGVAPTFNELDWGGYLLWSGQKVFIDGRIDAYEPGGAFSDYLRITSLDPNTLFLLQKYGVKACLLKRDSPLGTFFRVLPDWQEVYSDILSTVFVRRNGATKYPVATTPIPAPARP
;
A
#
# COMPACT_ATOMS: atom_id res chain seq x y z
N MET A 1 2.42 -2.77 18.24
CA MET A 1 3.90 -2.74 18.34
C MET A 1 4.44 -1.32 18.38
N PHE A 2 4.20 -0.46 17.38
CA PHE A 2 4.71 0.93 17.34
C PHE A 2 4.40 1.74 18.61
N LEU A 3 3.12 1.86 18.98
CA LEU A 3 2.70 2.61 20.17
C LEU A 3 3.29 2.06 21.47
N SER A 4 3.43 0.74 21.57
CA SER A 4 4.03 0.06 22.73
C SER A 4 5.49 0.48 22.93
N LEU A 5 6.26 0.64 21.85
CA LEU A 5 7.65 1.11 21.90
C LEU A 5 7.73 2.58 22.33
N VAL A 6 6.83 3.42 21.83
CA VAL A 6 6.75 4.84 22.21
C VAL A 6 6.39 5.00 23.69
N LEU A 7 5.41 4.24 24.17
CA LEU A 7 5.00 4.27 25.58
C LEU A 7 6.10 3.74 26.50
N LEU A 8 6.82 2.70 26.08
CA LEU A 8 7.97 2.19 26.83
C LEU A 8 9.09 3.22 26.90
N PHE A 9 9.37 3.94 25.80
CA PHE A 9 10.31 5.05 25.79
C PHE A 9 9.88 6.18 26.74
N ALA A 10 8.61 6.58 26.71
CA ALA A 10 8.07 7.62 27.58
C ALA A 10 8.17 7.20 29.07
N LEU A 11 7.79 5.97 29.39
CA LEU A 11 7.87 5.41 30.75
C LEU A 11 9.31 5.31 31.25
N ALA A 12 10.23 4.82 30.41
CA ALA A 12 11.64 4.74 30.74
C ALA A 12 12.21 6.13 31.04
N ASN A 13 11.84 7.15 30.27
CA ASN A 13 12.27 8.52 30.54
C ASN A 13 11.60 9.13 31.78
N SER A 14 10.33 8.84 32.06
CA SER A 14 9.68 9.38 33.27
C SER A 14 10.18 8.75 34.57
N VAL A 15 10.57 7.46 34.54
CA VAL A 15 10.99 6.71 35.74
C VAL A 15 12.50 6.73 35.94
N LEU A 16 13.29 6.57 34.87
CA LEU A 16 14.74 6.35 34.97
C LEU A 16 15.56 7.63 34.72
N LEU A 17 14.97 8.64 34.07
CA LEU A 17 15.71 9.76 33.50
C LEU A 17 14.85 11.04 33.52
N PRO A 18 14.58 11.68 34.67
CA PRO A 18 13.73 12.87 34.74
C PRO A 18 14.24 13.95 33.77
N ALA A 19 13.63 13.97 32.58
CA ALA A 19 14.05 14.76 31.45
C ALA A 19 13.12 15.95 31.37
N VAL A 20 13.69 17.15 31.38
CA VAL A 20 12.93 18.35 31.04
C VAL A 20 12.92 18.45 29.52
N TYR A 21 11.82 18.03 28.92
CA TYR A 21 11.57 18.24 27.49
C TYR A 21 11.02 19.64 27.26
N ARG A 22 11.39 20.25 26.15
CA ARG A 22 10.77 21.50 25.72
C ARG A 22 9.34 21.23 25.24
N LEU A 23 8.44 22.20 25.38
CA LEU A 23 7.03 22.02 25.02
C LEU A 23 6.88 21.63 23.55
N GLU A 24 7.65 22.27 22.68
CA GLU A 24 7.68 21.99 21.24
C GLU A 24 8.12 20.56 20.92
N GLU A 25 9.04 19.97 21.68
CA GLU A 25 9.49 18.58 21.47
C GLU A 25 8.36 17.60 21.81
N ILE A 26 7.65 17.86 22.90
CA ILE A 26 6.47 17.06 23.30
C ILE A 26 5.37 17.20 22.25
N VAL A 27 5.06 18.42 21.81
CA VAL A 27 4.02 18.67 20.79
C VAL A 27 4.38 17.99 19.47
N LEU A 28 5.61 18.15 18.98
CA LEU A 28 6.07 17.51 17.75
C LEU A 28 6.07 15.98 17.87
N LEU A 29 6.50 15.42 19.01
CA LEU A 29 6.47 13.99 19.24
C LEU A 29 5.03 13.45 19.28
N LEU A 30 4.13 14.11 20.01
CA LEU A 30 2.72 13.71 20.07
C LEU A 30 2.06 13.79 18.70
N LEU A 31 2.31 14.85 17.95
CA LEU A 31 1.81 14.99 16.58
C LEU A 31 2.36 13.88 15.68
N ALA A 32 3.67 13.61 15.72
CA ALA A 32 4.29 12.59 14.91
C ALA A 32 3.82 11.17 15.27
N VAL A 33 3.58 10.90 16.56
CA VAL A 33 3.02 9.63 17.04
C VAL A 33 1.56 9.50 16.62
N PHE A 34 0.77 10.56 16.74
CA PHE A 34 -0.63 10.59 16.31
C PHE A 34 -0.73 10.32 14.81
N GLU A 35 -0.03 11.12 13.99
CA GLU A 35 -0.01 10.97 12.53
C GLU A 35 0.55 9.62 12.09
N GLY A 36 1.64 9.15 12.71
CA GLY A 36 2.22 7.84 12.42
C GLY A 36 1.31 6.67 12.82
N SER A 37 0.41 6.87 13.79
CA SER A 37 -0.60 5.87 14.19
C SER A 37 -1.82 5.88 13.28
N GLN A 38 -2.22 7.05 12.76
CA GLN A 38 -3.33 7.17 11.81
C GLN A 38 -2.94 6.75 10.40
N HIS A 39 -1.71 7.08 9.98
CA HIS A 39 -1.21 6.81 8.64
C HIS A 39 0.24 6.34 8.66
N VAL A 40 0.45 5.09 8.21
CA VAL A 40 1.78 4.45 8.13
C VAL A 40 2.82 5.30 7.38
N ARG A 41 2.39 6.08 6.37
CA ARG A 41 3.27 6.97 5.60
C ARG A 41 3.96 8.04 6.45
N PHE A 42 3.35 8.46 7.57
CA PHE A 42 3.89 9.47 8.46
C PHE A 42 4.88 8.91 9.47
N LEU A 43 5.12 7.60 9.52
CA LEU A 43 6.26 7.03 10.25
C LEU A 43 7.60 7.60 9.76
N LEU A 44 7.69 8.01 8.49
CA LEU A 44 8.87 8.69 7.96
C LEU A 44 9.10 10.06 8.61
N LEU A 45 8.04 10.76 9.03
CA LEU A 45 8.12 12.03 9.77
C LEU A 45 8.40 11.82 11.26
N PHE A 46 7.98 10.68 11.81
CA PHE A 46 8.30 10.31 13.19
C PHE A 46 9.81 10.16 13.42
N VAL A 47 10.53 9.54 12.48
CA VAL A 47 11.98 9.28 12.63
C VAL A 47 12.80 10.55 12.92
N PRO A 48 12.74 11.65 12.13
CA PRO A 48 13.54 12.84 12.41
C PRO A 48 13.17 13.56 13.70
N VAL A 49 11.94 13.40 14.21
CA VAL A 49 11.52 13.94 15.52
C VAL A 49 11.99 13.05 16.66
N PHE A 50 11.83 11.74 16.53
CA PHE A 50 12.12 10.78 17.59
C PHE A 50 13.61 10.46 17.73
N ALA A 51 14.36 10.38 16.62
CA ALA A 51 15.78 10.05 16.63
C ALA A 51 16.63 10.97 17.54
N PRO A 52 16.52 12.31 17.48
CA PRO A 52 17.29 13.18 18.38
C PRO A 52 16.86 13.01 19.85
N LEU A 53 15.57 12.79 20.14
CA LEU A 53 15.09 12.54 21.50
C LEU A 53 15.61 11.22 22.06
N LEU A 54 15.65 10.18 21.23
CA LEU A 54 16.25 8.90 21.59
C LEU A 54 17.77 9.06 21.82
N ALA A 55 18.46 9.79 20.95
CA ALA A 55 19.89 10.03 21.07
C ALA A 55 20.25 10.80 22.34
N THR A 56 19.50 11.86 22.69
CA THR A 56 19.75 12.64 23.91
C THR A 56 19.42 11.84 25.17
N SER A 57 18.40 10.98 25.14
CA SER A 57 18.08 10.05 26.23
C SER A 57 19.21 9.05 26.46
N LEU A 58 19.70 8.41 25.39
CA LEU A 58 20.81 7.44 25.45
C LEU A 58 22.14 8.08 25.83
N ALA A 59 22.40 9.32 25.39
CA ALA A 59 23.64 10.05 25.69
C ALA A 59 23.86 10.27 27.19
N ARG A 60 22.81 10.24 28.02
CA ARG A 60 22.95 10.33 29.48
C ARG A 60 23.66 9.13 30.10
N TRP A 61 23.62 7.98 29.44
CA TRP A 61 24.24 6.74 29.90
C TRP A 61 25.58 6.46 29.23
N ILE A 62 25.98 7.30 28.27
CA ILE A 62 27.22 7.16 27.52
C ILE A 62 28.15 8.29 27.97
N PRO A 63 29.39 8.01 28.38
CA PRO A 63 30.34 9.07 28.69
C PRO A 63 30.52 9.97 27.46
N GLY A 64 30.59 11.29 27.70
CA GLY A 64 30.80 12.26 26.64
C GLY A 64 32.05 11.95 25.81
N TYR A 65 32.09 12.47 24.58
CA TYR A 65 33.19 12.23 23.66
C TYR A 65 34.54 12.59 24.28
N GLN A 66 35.48 11.64 24.27
CA GLN A 66 36.84 11.79 24.81
C GLN A 66 37.85 11.56 23.69
N PRO A 67 38.40 12.64 23.07
CA PRO A 67 39.32 12.53 21.93
C PRO A 67 40.54 11.65 22.22
N THR A 68 40.99 11.61 23.48
CA THR A 68 42.15 10.81 23.91
C THR A 68 41.91 9.30 23.84
N LYS A 69 40.66 8.84 23.74
CA LYS A 69 40.30 7.43 23.62
C LYS A 69 40.06 7.00 22.17
N ASP A 70 40.16 7.92 21.21
CA ASP A 70 39.92 7.61 19.81
C ASP A 70 41.00 6.70 19.25
N LYS A 71 40.55 5.58 18.70
CA LYS A 71 41.38 4.63 17.96
C LYS A 71 41.02 4.75 16.49
N TYR A 72 41.59 5.72 15.79
CA TYR A 72 41.22 6.05 14.40
C TYR A 72 41.22 4.82 13.47
N ALA A 73 42.23 3.96 13.57
CA ALA A 73 42.31 2.73 12.77
C ALA A 73 41.15 1.77 13.09
N LEU A 74 40.85 1.55 14.37
CA LEU A 74 39.72 0.69 14.77
C LEU A 74 38.38 1.28 14.32
N ASN A 75 38.19 2.59 14.50
CA ASN A 75 36.98 3.28 14.07
C ASN A 75 36.80 3.18 12.55
N ALA A 76 37.87 3.37 11.77
CA ALA A 76 37.84 3.21 10.31
C ALA A 76 37.46 1.77 9.91
N VAL A 77 37.98 0.76 10.61
CA VAL A 77 37.59 -0.64 10.38
C VAL A 77 36.12 -0.86 10.72
N LEU A 78 35.64 -0.39 11.88
CA LEU A 78 34.24 -0.55 12.29
C LEU A 78 33.27 0.15 11.33
N ILE A 79 33.57 1.37 10.91
CA ILE A 79 32.80 2.11 9.90
C ILE A 79 32.79 1.33 8.58
N THR A 80 33.96 0.88 8.12
CA THR A 80 34.08 0.11 6.88
C THR A 80 33.28 -1.20 6.94
N LEU A 81 33.36 -1.94 8.05
CA LEU A 81 32.59 -3.16 8.27
C LEU A 81 31.08 -2.88 8.31
N THR A 82 30.67 -1.76 8.90
CA THR A 82 29.26 -1.36 8.97
C THR A 82 28.74 -1.00 7.57
N LEU A 83 29.50 -0.20 6.80
CA LEU A 83 29.15 0.16 5.44
C LEU A 83 29.18 -1.05 4.49
N ALA A 84 30.17 -1.94 4.64
CA ALA A 84 30.24 -3.18 3.89
C ALA A 84 29.08 -4.12 4.25
N GLY A 85 28.77 -4.26 5.54
CA GLY A 85 27.59 -5.01 6.00
C GLY A 85 26.30 -4.44 5.43
N LEU A 86 26.14 -3.11 5.44
CA LEU A 86 24.99 -2.46 4.83
C LEU A 86 24.93 -2.75 3.32
N ALA A 87 26.04 -2.64 2.60
CA ALA A 87 26.10 -2.89 1.16
C ALA A 87 25.88 -4.36 0.77
N LEU A 88 26.32 -5.31 1.61
CA LEU A 88 26.20 -6.74 1.37
C LEU A 88 24.86 -7.31 1.81
N LEU A 89 24.24 -6.75 2.85
CA LEU A 89 22.93 -7.18 3.38
C LEU A 89 21.77 -6.46 2.70
N PHE A 90 21.98 -5.27 2.12
CA PHE A 90 20.94 -4.65 1.32
C PHE A 90 20.69 -5.51 0.07
N PRO A 91 19.42 -5.86 -0.23
CA PRO A 91 19.12 -6.64 -1.42
C PRO A 91 19.62 -5.90 -2.66
N ALA A 92 20.36 -6.62 -3.51
CA ALA A 92 20.84 -6.05 -4.75
C ALA A 92 19.65 -5.63 -5.61
N ARG A 93 19.85 -4.66 -6.51
CA ARG A 93 18.79 -4.16 -7.41
C ARG A 93 18.08 -5.29 -8.15
N ARG A 94 18.81 -6.33 -8.56
CA ARG A 94 18.25 -7.51 -9.23
C ARG A 94 17.31 -8.32 -8.35
N ASP A 95 17.61 -8.42 -7.05
CA ASP A 95 16.76 -9.15 -6.10
C ASP A 95 15.49 -8.34 -5.81
N LEU A 96 15.62 -7.01 -5.69
CA LEU A 96 14.47 -6.11 -5.60
C LEU A 96 13.57 -6.20 -6.83
N GLU A 97 14.17 -6.22 -8.03
CA GLU A 97 13.43 -6.39 -9.29
C GLU A 97 12.70 -7.76 -9.34
N ARG A 98 13.34 -8.85 -8.92
CA ARG A 98 12.66 -10.16 -8.80
C ARG A 98 11.51 -10.14 -7.80
N MET A 99 11.73 -9.54 -6.62
CA MET A 99 10.68 -9.37 -5.60
C MET A 99 9.50 -8.55 -6.12
N LEU A 100 9.73 -7.61 -7.04
CA LEU A 100 8.68 -6.85 -7.70
C LEU A 100 7.93 -7.68 -8.74
N VAL A 101 8.62 -8.46 -9.57
CA VAL A 101 8.00 -9.36 -10.56
C VAL A 101 7.03 -10.34 -9.90
N GLU A 102 7.31 -10.79 -8.69
CA GLU A 102 6.41 -11.66 -7.91
C GLU A 102 5.19 -10.94 -7.32
N LYS A 103 5.20 -9.59 -7.28
CA LYS A 103 4.15 -8.79 -6.62
C LYS A 103 3.30 -7.98 -7.58
N VAL A 104 3.80 -7.68 -8.78
CA VAL A 104 3.11 -6.83 -9.76
C VAL A 104 2.78 -7.59 -11.05
N PRO A 105 1.64 -7.27 -11.70
CA PRO A 105 1.16 -8.00 -12.87
C PRO A 105 1.81 -7.52 -14.18
N GLU A 106 3.16 -7.52 -14.26
CA GLU A 106 3.90 -6.97 -15.41
C GLU A 106 3.52 -7.63 -16.73
N ARG A 107 3.46 -8.97 -16.76
CA ARG A 107 3.14 -9.73 -17.98
C ARG A 107 1.69 -9.54 -18.42
N ALA A 108 0.75 -9.49 -17.47
CA ALA A 108 -0.65 -9.16 -17.78
C ALA A 108 -0.81 -7.71 -18.28
N LEU A 109 -0.04 -6.76 -17.73
CA LEU A 109 0.01 -5.40 -18.24
C LEU A 109 0.56 -5.35 -19.68
N GLN A 110 1.61 -6.12 -19.99
CA GLN A 110 2.13 -6.25 -21.35
C GLN A 110 1.05 -6.80 -22.31
N PHE A 111 0.30 -7.82 -21.87
CA PHE A 111 -0.85 -8.34 -22.62
C PHE A 111 -1.91 -7.25 -22.87
N LEU A 112 -2.32 -6.51 -21.84
CA LEU A 112 -3.33 -5.43 -21.97
C LEU A 112 -2.88 -4.32 -22.92
N ARG A 113 -1.60 -3.94 -22.91
CA ARG A 113 -1.03 -2.94 -23.82
C ARG A 113 -1.06 -3.38 -25.28
N GLN A 114 -0.90 -4.68 -25.54
CA GLN A 114 -1.02 -5.25 -26.88
C GLN A 114 -2.48 -5.32 -27.35
N HIS A 115 -3.46 -5.18 -26.44
CA HIS A 115 -4.89 -5.31 -26.72
C HIS A 115 -5.69 -4.09 -26.24
N PRO A 116 -5.43 -2.86 -26.73
CA PRO A 116 -6.05 -1.63 -26.21
C PRO A 116 -7.58 -1.60 -26.32
N GLY A 117 -8.18 -2.41 -27.20
CA GLY A 117 -9.63 -2.54 -27.36
C GLY A 117 -10.39 -3.08 -26.13
N VAL A 118 -9.67 -3.63 -25.14
CA VAL A 118 -10.27 -4.24 -23.93
C VAL A 118 -10.39 -3.26 -22.75
N ALA A 119 -10.09 -1.96 -22.96
CA ALA A 119 -10.34 -0.91 -21.98
C ALA A 119 -11.80 -0.39 -22.03
N PRO A 120 -12.38 0.10 -20.91
CA PRO A 120 -11.81 0.24 -19.57
C PRO A 120 -11.60 -1.08 -18.82
N THR A 121 -10.54 -1.15 -18.01
CA THR A 121 -10.15 -2.34 -17.24
C THR A 121 -10.36 -2.11 -15.75
N PHE A 122 -11.11 -2.98 -15.08
CA PHE A 122 -11.16 -3.09 -13.63
C PHE A 122 -9.87 -3.74 -13.12
N ASN A 123 -9.24 -3.20 -12.08
CA ASN A 123 -8.01 -3.72 -11.51
C ASN A 123 -8.11 -3.89 -10.00
N GLU A 124 -7.33 -4.82 -9.46
CA GLU A 124 -7.09 -4.94 -8.02
C GLU A 124 -6.45 -3.65 -7.47
N LEU A 125 -6.93 -3.18 -6.31
CA LEU A 125 -6.46 -1.97 -5.62
C LEU A 125 -4.94 -1.98 -5.40
N ASP A 126 -4.40 -3.14 -5.00
CA ASP A 126 -2.98 -3.33 -4.71
C ASP A 126 -2.09 -3.06 -5.93
N TRP A 127 -2.61 -3.23 -7.14
CA TRP A 127 -1.87 -3.02 -8.39
C TRP A 127 -2.11 -1.65 -9.02
N GLY A 128 -3.10 -0.89 -8.53
CA GLY A 128 -3.46 0.40 -9.11
C GLY A 128 -2.29 1.39 -9.17
N GLY A 129 -1.49 1.47 -8.11
CA GLY A 129 -0.32 2.36 -8.09
C GLY A 129 0.73 2.00 -9.15
N TYR A 130 0.99 0.71 -9.32
CA TYR A 130 1.93 0.20 -10.34
C TYR A 130 1.41 0.43 -11.76
N LEU A 131 0.13 0.15 -12.00
CA LEU A 131 -0.51 0.35 -13.31
C LEU A 131 -0.50 1.84 -13.69
N LEU A 132 -0.81 2.72 -12.74
CA LEU A 132 -0.76 4.17 -12.93
C LEU A 132 0.65 4.65 -13.24
N TRP A 133 1.66 4.21 -12.47
CA TRP A 133 3.07 4.53 -12.72
C TRP A 133 3.51 4.08 -14.13
N SER A 134 2.96 2.97 -14.61
CA SER A 134 3.18 2.44 -15.95
C SER A 134 2.37 3.15 -17.05
N GLY A 135 1.60 4.21 -16.73
CA GLY A 135 0.79 4.95 -17.69
C GLY A 135 -0.50 4.25 -18.12
N GLN A 136 -0.89 3.16 -17.46
CA GLN A 136 -2.17 2.49 -17.69
C GLN A 136 -3.28 3.20 -16.92
N LYS A 137 -4.44 3.42 -17.55
CA LYS A 137 -5.63 3.91 -16.84
C LYS A 137 -6.11 2.84 -15.86
N VAL A 138 -6.40 3.28 -14.63
CA VAL A 138 -6.85 2.41 -13.54
C VAL A 138 -8.30 2.69 -13.18
N PHE A 139 -8.98 1.67 -12.68
CA PHE A 139 -10.26 1.82 -12.00
C PHE A 139 -10.05 2.46 -10.62
N ILE A 140 -9.08 1.94 -9.86
CA ILE A 140 -8.72 2.45 -8.54
C ILE A 140 -7.22 2.25 -8.24
N ASP A 141 -6.67 3.07 -7.35
CA ASP A 141 -5.34 2.91 -6.77
C ASP A 141 -5.32 3.32 -5.28
N GLY A 142 -4.15 3.27 -4.64
CA GLY A 142 -3.98 3.52 -3.20
C GLY A 142 -4.34 4.93 -2.70
N ARG A 143 -4.71 5.86 -3.59
CA ARG A 143 -5.23 7.20 -3.24
C ARG A 143 -6.73 7.15 -2.96
N ILE A 144 -7.13 6.31 -2.00
CA ILE A 144 -8.55 5.99 -1.68
C ILE A 144 -9.38 7.25 -1.43
N ASP A 145 -8.80 8.26 -0.80
CA ASP A 145 -9.36 9.58 -0.53
C ASP A 145 -9.85 10.30 -1.79
N ALA A 146 -9.24 10.04 -2.95
CA ALA A 146 -9.68 10.58 -4.23
C ALA A 146 -10.93 9.87 -4.80
N TYR A 147 -11.20 8.63 -4.38
CA TYR A 147 -12.29 7.79 -4.89
C TYR A 147 -13.52 7.73 -3.98
N GLU A 148 -13.36 8.11 -2.71
CA GLU A 148 -14.42 8.09 -1.71
C GLU A 148 -15.57 9.07 -2.01
N PRO A 149 -15.30 10.36 -2.31
CA PRO A 149 -16.39 11.34 -2.52
C PRO A 149 -17.31 11.00 -3.69
N GLY A 150 -16.78 10.32 -4.72
CA GLY A 150 -17.54 9.85 -5.87
C GLY A 150 -18.21 8.48 -5.70
N GLY A 151 -18.04 7.85 -4.54
CA GLY A 151 -18.57 6.51 -4.25
C GLY A 151 -17.86 5.35 -4.96
N ALA A 152 -16.82 5.63 -5.77
CA ALA A 152 -16.12 4.61 -6.55
C ALA A 152 -15.39 3.59 -5.64
N PHE A 153 -14.88 4.04 -4.49
CA PHE A 153 -14.31 3.11 -3.50
C PHE A 153 -15.37 2.19 -2.87
N SER A 154 -16.55 2.72 -2.54
CA SER A 154 -17.66 1.89 -2.03
C SER A 154 -18.11 0.86 -3.07
N ASP A 155 -18.27 1.27 -4.33
CA ASP A 155 -18.63 0.37 -5.42
C ASP A 155 -17.52 -0.66 -5.69
N TYR A 156 -16.24 -0.28 -5.57
CA TYR A 156 -15.11 -1.23 -5.63
C TYR A 156 -15.25 -2.32 -4.56
N LEU A 157 -15.49 -1.93 -3.30
CA LEU A 157 -15.66 -2.88 -2.20
C LEU A 157 -16.81 -3.85 -2.49
N ARG A 158 -17.95 -3.34 -2.97
CA ARG A 158 -19.12 -4.16 -3.34
C ARG A 158 -18.83 -5.14 -4.49
N ILE A 159 -18.10 -4.70 -5.52
CA ILE A 159 -17.66 -5.58 -6.61
C ILE A 159 -16.75 -6.69 -6.08
N THR A 160 -15.74 -6.34 -5.29
CA THR A 160 -14.77 -7.32 -4.76
C THR A 160 -15.36 -8.28 -3.73
N SER A 161 -16.42 -7.87 -3.03
CA SER A 161 -17.16 -8.72 -2.09
C SER A 161 -18.26 -9.56 -2.76
N LEU A 162 -18.36 -9.55 -4.10
CA LEU A 162 -19.41 -10.25 -4.86
C LEU A 162 -20.84 -9.85 -4.44
N ASP A 163 -21.08 -8.55 -4.21
CA ASP A 163 -22.43 -8.00 -3.99
C ASP A 163 -23.36 -8.41 -5.16
N PRO A 164 -24.66 -8.68 -4.92
CA PRO A 164 -25.61 -9.01 -5.98
C PRO A 164 -25.64 -8.01 -7.14
N ASN A 165 -25.26 -6.74 -6.90
CA ASN A 165 -25.21 -5.71 -7.94
C ASN A 165 -23.86 -5.64 -8.68
N THR A 166 -22.93 -6.57 -8.48
CA THR A 166 -21.59 -6.56 -9.08
C THR A 166 -21.65 -6.37 -10.60
N LEU A 167 -22.50 -7.12 -11.32
CA LEU A 167 -22.63 -7.00 -12.77
C LEU A 167 -23.17 -5.62 -13.21
N PHE A 168 -24.13 -5.08 -12.45
CA PHE A 168 -24.66 -3.74 -12.68
C PHE A 168 -23.57 -2.68 -12.49
N LEU A 169 -22.77 -2.78 -11.42
CA LEU A 169 -21.69 -1.84 -11.15
C LEU A 169 -20.61 -1.90 -12.25
N LEU A 170 -20.20 -3.09 -12.68
CA LEU A 170 -19.26 -3.24 -13.80
C LEU A 170 -19.81 -2.60 -15.09
N GLN A 171 -21.11 -2.71 -15.34
CA GLN A 171 -21.78 -2.05 -16.47
C GLN A 171 -21.85 -0.53 -16.30
N LYS A 172 -22.16 -0.03 -15.09
CA LYS A 172 -22.20 1.40 -14.74
C LYS A 172 -20.87 2.08 -15.10
N TYR A 173 -19.75 1.40 -14.86
CA TYR A 173 -18.41 1.91 -15.19
C TYR A 173 -17.92 1.54 -16.60
N GLY A 174 -18.75 0.86 -17.40
CA GLY A 174 -18.40 0.44 -18.75
C GLY A 174 -17.21 -0.52 -18.81
N VAL A 175 -16.98 -1.31 -17.76
CA VAL A 175 -15.85 -2.23 -17.66
C VAL A 175 -15.92 -3.27 -18.76
N LYS A 176 -14.84 -3.39 -19.54
CA LYS A 176 -14.70 -4.38 -20.62
C LYS A 176 -13.71 -5.49 -20.29
N ALA A 177 -12.79 -5.23 -19.37
CA ALA A 177 -11.83 -6.23 -18.89
C ALA A 177 -11.65 -6.15 -17.38
N CYS A 178 -11.25 -7.25 -16.75
CA CYS A 178 -10.91 -7.34 -15.35
C CYS A 178 -9.52 -7.96 -15.21
N LEU A 179 -8.56 -7.22 -14.65
CA LEU A 179 -7.24 -7.71 -14.25
C LEU A 179 -7.28 -8.06 -12.75
N LEU A 180 -7.23 -9.35 -12.46
CA LEU A 180 -7.48 -9.90 -11.11
C LEU A 180 -6.31 -10.77 -10.65
N LYS A 181 -6.22 -11.00 -9.33
CA LYS A 181 -5.35 -12.07 -8.79
C LYS A 181 -5.82 -13.43 -9.32
N ARG A 182 -4.87 -14.33 -9.64
CA ARG A 182 -5.12 -15.62 -10.31
C ARG A 182 -6.28 -16.42 -9.69
N ASP A 183 -6.33 -16.46 -8.36
CA ASP A 183 -7.29 -17.25 -7.59
C ASP A 183 -8.26 -16.38 -6.76
N SER A 184 -8.56 -15.17 -7.22
CA SER A 184 -9.52 -14.32 -6.52
C SER A 184 -10.95 -14.87 -6.60
N PRO A 185 -11.80 -14.63 -5.56
CA PRO A 185 -13.22 -14.98 -5.61
C PRO A 185 -13.93 -14.39 -6.85
N LEU A 186 -13.56 -13.16 -7.22
CA LEU A 186 -14.09 -12.49 -8.40
C LEU A 186 -13.66 -13.17 -9.71
N GLY A 187 -12.44 -13.70 -9.78
CA GLY A 187 -11.99 -14.53 -10.91
C GLY A 187 -12.82 -15.81 -11.04
N THR A 188 -13.07 -16.51 -9.94
CA THR A 188 -13.95 -17.70 -9.93
C THR A 188 -15.37 -17.36 -10.37
N PHE A 189 -15.91 -16.23 -9.93
CA PHE A 189 -17.20 -15.72 -10.38
C PHE A 189 -17.24 -15.47 -11.89
N PHE A 190 -16.20 -14.88 -12.48
CA PHE A 190 -16.16 -14.65 -13.94
C PHE A 190 -16.00 -15.94 -14.76
N ARG A 191 -15.34 -16.99 -14.25
CA ARG A 191 -15.19 -18.27 -14.97
C ARG A 191 -16.52 -18.96 -15.26
N VAL A 192 -17.53 -18.76 -14.41
CA VAL A 192 -18.86 -19.37 -14.58
C VAL A 192 -19.83 -18.50 -15.38
N LEU A 193 -19.46 -17.25 -15.69
CA LEU A 193 -20.32 -16.34 -16.45
C LEU A 193 -20.12 -16.52 -17.96
N PRO A 194 -21.19 -16.75 -18.73
CA PRO A 194 -21.08 -17.00 -20.17
C PRO A 194 -20.63 -15.76 -20.97
N ASP A 195 -20.85 -14.57 -20.42
CA ASP A 195 -20.53 -13.29 -21.05
C ASP A 195 -19.08 -12.85 -20.82
N TRP A 196 -18.30 -13.59 -20.01
CA TRP A 196 -16.91 -13.30 -19.72
C TRP A 196 -16.02 -14.45 -20.19
N GLN A 197 -14.81 -14.12 -20.61
CA GLN A 197 -13.82 -15.08 -21.07
C GLN A 197 -12.47 -14.76 -20.45
N GLU A 198 -11.84 -15.78 -19.87
CA GLU A 198 -10.41 -15.71 -19.49
C GLU A 198 -9.58 -15.70 -20.78
N VAL A 199 -8.81 -14.63 -20.99
CA VAL A 199 -7.96 -14.44 -22.19
C VAL A 199 -6.46 -14.46 -21.87
N TYR A 200 -6.10 -14.35 -20.59
CA TYR A 200 -4.73 -14.40 -20.11
C TYR A 200 -4.69 -14.94 -18.68
N SER A 201 -3.68 -15.75 -18.36
CA SER A 201 -3.46 -16.28 -17.01
C SER A 201 -1.98 -16.60 -16.79
N ASP A 202 -1.42 -16.13 -15.69
CA ASP A 202 -0.08 -16.48 -15.21
C ASP A 202 -0.10 -16.76 -13.70
N ILE A 203 1.06 -17.04 -13.11
CA ILE A 203 1.16 -17.45 -11.70
C ILE A 203 0.58 -16.44 -10.70
N LEU A 204 0.46 -15.17 -11.08
CA LEU A 204 0.03 -14.07 -10.20
C LEU A 204 -1.36 -13.56 -10.55
N SER A 205 -1.69 -13.51 -11.84
CA SER A 205 -2.78 -12.71 -12.37
C SER A 205 -3.54 -13.41 -13.48
N THR A 206 -4.79 -13.01 -13.65
CA THR A 206 -5.68 -13.44 -14.72
C THR A 206 -6.40 -12.23 -15.32
N VAL A 207 -6.67 -12.27 -16.62
CA VAL A 207 -7.45 -11.25 -17.32
C VAL A 207 -8.71 -11.87 -17.91
N PHE A 208 -9.85 -11.33 -17.49
CA PHE A 208 -11.14 -11.60 -18.09
C PHE A 208 -11.54 -10.47 -19.02
N VAL A 209 -12.13 -10.80 -20.16
CA VAL A 209 -12.70 -9.83 -21.12
C VAL A 209 -14.16 -10.18 -21.36
N ARG A 210 -15.00 -9.16 -21.44
CA ARG A 210 -16.41 -9.31 -21.78
C ARG A 210 -16.56 -9.67 -23.26
N ARG A 211 -17.31 -10.74 -23.56
CA ARG A 211 -17.61 -11.13 -24.95
C ARG A 211 -18.47 -10.06 -25.60
N ASN A 212 -18.04 -9.56 -26.76
CA ASN A 212 -18.84 -8.63 -27.55
C ASN A 212 -20.00 -9.40 -28.19
N GLY A 213 -21.15 -9.45 -27.49
CA GLY A 213 -22.38 -10.05 -28.01
C GLY A 213 -23.26 -10.68 -26.93
N ALA A 214 -23.83 -9.89 -26.03
CA ALA A 214 -25.11 -10.10 -25.34
C ALA A 214 -25.22 -9.17 -24.12
N THR A 215 -25.80 -7.98 -24.31
CA THR A 215 -26.53 -7.34 -23.21
C THR A 215 -27.80 -8.16 -22.97
N LYS A 216 -27.71 -9.24 -22.20
CA LYS A 216 -28.89 -10.04 -21.78
C LYS A 216 -29.44 -9.65 -20.42
N TYR A 217 -28.79 -8.74 -19.69
CA TYR A 217 -29.33 -8.21 -18.44
C TYR A 217 -30.11 -6.93 -18.72
N PRO A 218 -31.45 -6.93 -18.59
CA PRO A 218 -32.21 -5.69 -18.62
C PRO A 218 -31.73 -4.80 -17.48
N VAL A 219 -31.55 -3.52 -17.79
CA VAL A 219 -31.35 -2.46 -16.79
C VAL A 219 -32.53 -2.56 -15.82
N ALA A 220 -32.26 -2.87 -14.55
CA ALA A 220 -33.27 -2.77 -13.52
C ALA A 220 -33.59 -1.29 -13.31
N THR A 221 -34.58 -0.77 -14.05
CA THR A 221 -35.18 0.53 -13.82
C THR A 221 -36.12 0.42 -12.62
N THR A 222 -35.56 0.46 -11.42
CA THR A 222 -36.32 0.79 -10.21
C THR A 222 -35.42 1.54 -9.22
N PRO A 223 -35.83 2.72 -8.72
CA PRO A 223 -35.08 3.40 -7.66
C PRO A 223 -35.19 2.57 -6.37
N ILE A 224 -34.06 2.36 -5.71
CA ILE A 224 -34.00 1.85 -4.32
C ILE A 224 -34.65 2.91 -3.43
N PRO A 225 -35.68 2.59 -2.61
CA PRO A 225 -36.24 3.56 -1.66
C PRO A 225 -35.23 3.85 -0.55
N ALA A 226 -35.12 5.11 -0.15
CA ALA A 226 -34.34 5.51 1.01
C ALA A 226 -34.89 4.84 2.30
N PRO A 227 -34.03 4.44 3.24
CA PRO A 227 -34.48 3.87 4.50
C PRO A 227 -35.28 4.89 5.30
N ALA A 228 -36.47 4.50 5.75
CA ALA A 228 -37.27 5.27 6.70
C ALA A 228 -36.49 5.42 8.01
N ARG A 229 -36.30 6.67 8.45
CA ARG A 229 -35.77 6.93 9.79
C ARG A 229 -36.85 6.63 10.84
N PRO A 230 -36.50 6.03 11.98
CA PRO A 230 -37.32 6.12 13.19
C PRO A 230 -37.34 7.55 13.73
#